data_AF-F8EUE0-F1
#
_entry.id   AF-F8EUE0-F1
#
_cell.length_a   1.000
_cell.length_b   1.000
_cell.length_c   1.000
_cell.angle_alpha   90.00
_cell.angle_beta   90.00
_cell.angle_gamma   90.00
#
_symmetry.space_group_name_H-M   'P 1'
#
loop_
_entity.id
_entity.type
_entity.pdbx_description
1 polymer ?
#
loop_
_entity_poly.entity_id
_entity_poly.type
_entity_poly.pdbx_seq_one_letter_code
_entity_poly.pdbx_strand_id
1 'polypeptide(L)'
;MIAYLGQYLYEYHKGVRHLFMLTMTPHEAMAVQKSLERESIPFHIQKVSVTKVNVFFGRDAYIQTIRTIVTRPLYELTPEQDFMLGTLLGYDREQQCLRYLNKSRDNREISVNSL
;
A
#
# COMPACT_ATOMS: atom_id res chain seq x y z
N MET A 1 -14.98 8.33 5.67
CA MET A 1 -14.05 7.25 5.27
C MET A 1 -14.22 5.96 6.08
N ILE A 2 -14.59 6.04 7.36
CA ILE A 2 -14.88 4.88 8.23
C ILE A 2 -16.02 3.97 7.71
N ALA A 3 -16.98 4.52 6.97
CA ALA A 3 -18.13 3.77 6.45
C ALA A 3 -17.76 2.55 5.58
N TYR A 4 -16.60 2.56 4.92
CA TYR A 4 -16.17 1.47 4.03
C TYR A 4 -15.34 0.40 4.73
N LEU A 5 -14.91 0.62 6.00
CA LEU A 5 -14.11 -0.36 6.73
C LEU A 5 -14.86 -1.69 6.86
N GLY A 6 -16.16 -1.66 7.14
CA GLY A 6 -16.99 -2.86 7.26
C GLY A 6 -17.03 -3.70 5.98
N GLN A 7 -17.11 -3.05 4.81
CA GLN A 7 -17.06 -3.74 3.52
C GLN A 7 -15.68 -4.38 3.29
N TYR A 8 -14.59 -3.66 3.58
CA TYR A 8 -13.25 -4.20 3.39
C TYR A 8 -12.93 -5.35 4.34
N LEU A 9 -13.39 -5.30 5.59
CA LEU A 9 -13.30 -6.43 6.51
C LEU A 9 -14.11 -7.62 6.01
N TYR A 10 -15.31 -7.39 5.46
CA TYR A 10 -16.10 -8.45 4.83
C TYR A 10 -15.37 -9.08 3.63
N GLU A 11 -14.80 -8.28 2.72
CA GLU A 11 -14.01 -8.76 1.59
C GLU A 11 -12.76 -9.53 2.03
N TYR A 12 -12.10 -9.07 3.10
CA TYR A 12 -10.97 -9.75 3.72
C TYR A 12 -11.37 -11.14 4.23
N HIS A 13 -12.45 -11.23 5.00
CA HIS A 13 -12.97 -12.50 5.55
C HIS A 13 -13.45 -13.45 4.45
N LYS A 14 -13.97 -12.93 3.34
CA LYS A 14 -14.32 -13.73 2.15
C LYS A 14 -13.11 -14.12 1.29
N GLY A 15 -11.94 -13.55 1.55
CA GLY A 15 -10.71 -13.84 0.80
C GLY A 15 -10.69 -13.26 -0.62
N VAL A 16 -11.54 -12.28 -0.92
CA VAL A 16 -11.62 -11.63 -2.25
C VAL A 16 -10.35 -10.84 -2.55
N ARG A 17 -9.81 -10.18 -1.52
CA ARG A 17 -8.54 -9.44 -1.58
C ARG A 17 -7.68 -9.78 -0.38
N HIS A 18 -6.36 -9.73 -0.57
CA HIS A 18 -5.38 -10.16 0.43
C HIS A 18 -4.65 -9.00 1.12
N LEU A 19 -4.70 -7.81 0.53
CA LEU A 19 -4.14 -6.58 1.06
C LEU A 19 -5.05 -5.40 0.73
N PHE A 20 -5.24 -4.52 1.69
CA PHE A 20 -6.01 -3.29 1.56
C PHE A 20 -5.12 -2.11 1.95
N MET A 21 -5.34 -0.97 1.30
CA MET A 21 -4.72 0.31 1.64
C MET A 21 -5.80 1.36 1.79
N LEU A 22 -5.85 2.01 2.96
CA LEU A 22 -6.73 3.13 3.22
C LEU A 22 -5.91 4.35 3.58
N THR A 23 -6.21 5.49 2.95
CA THR A 23 -5.53 6.74 3.26
C THR A 23 -6.47 7.66 4.02
N MET A 24 -6.16 7.98 5.27
CA MET A 24 -7.06 8.73 6.16
C MET A 24 -6.29 9.68 7.07
N THR A 25 -7.00 10.41 7.93
CA THR A 25 -6.36 11.25 8.96
C THR A 25 -5.79 10.39 10.09
N PRO A 26 -4.77 10.87 10.84
CA PRO A 26 -4.26 10.14 12.01
C PRO A 26 -5.36 9.79 13.03
N HIS A 27 -6.33 10.68 13.24
CA HIS A 27 -7.45 10.45 14.15
C HIS A 27 -8.36 9.30 13.68
N GLU A 28 -8.73 9.27 12.40
CA GLU A 28 -9.50 8.15 11.84
C GLU A 28 -8.73 6.83 11.90
N ALA A 29 -7.41 6.87 11.67
CA ALA A 29 -6.56 5.68 11.71
C ALA A 29 -6.55 5.01 13.09
N MET A 30 -6.67 5.77 14.18
CA MET A 30 -6.80 5.20 15.52
C MET A 30 -8.06 4.34 15.67
N ALA A 31 -9.18 4.74 15.06
CA ALA A 31 -10.42 3.95 15.11
C ALA A 31 -10.32 2.67 14.25
N VAL A 32 -9.68 2.77 13.09
CA VAL A 32 -9.41 1.62 12.21
C VAL A 32 -8.45 0.64 12.89
N GLN A 33 -7.35 1.13 13.47
CA GLN A 33 -6.38 0.34 14.23
C GLN A 33 -7.05 -0.46 15.33
N LYS A 34 -7.87 0.17 16.18
CA LYS A 34 -8.60 -0.53 17.25
C LYS A 34 -9.49 -1.66 16.72
N SER A 35 -10.11 -1.47 15.55
CA SER A 35 -10.96 -2.49 14.95
C SER A 35 -10.14 -3.67 14.43
N LEU A 36 -9.01 -3.40 13.78
CA LEU A 36 -8.08 -4.41 13.28
C LEU A 36 -7.44 -5.21 14.43
N GLU A 37 -7.04 -4.54 15.51
CA GLU A 37 -6.51 -5.17 16.72
C GLU A 37 -7.53 -6.13 17.37
N ARG A 38 -8.80 -5.71 17.48
CA ARG A 38 -9.87 -6.54 18.03
C ARG A 38 -10.10 -7.82 17.22
N GLU A 39 -9.94 -7.76 15.91
CA GLU A 39 -10.10 -8.91 15.01
C GLU A 39 -8.78 -9.67 14.77
N SER A 40 -7.69 -9.27 15.43
CA SER A 40 -6.34 -9.84 15.24
C SER A 40 -5.88 -9.84 13.78
N ILE A 41 -6.25 -8.80 13.03
CA ILE A 41 -5.88 -8.66 11.62
C ILE A 41 -4.52 -7.96 11.54
N PRO A 42 -3.51 -8.55 10.88
CA PRO A 42 -2.22 -7.90 10.67
C PRO A 42 -2.35 -6.57 9.94
N PHE A 43 -1.60 -5.57 10.38
CA PHE A 43 -1.60 -4.25 9.77
C PHE A 43 -0.26 -3.52 9.87
N HIS A 44 -0.12 -2.46 9.07
CA HIS A 44 0.98 -1.52 9.09
C HIS A 44 0.47 -0.10 8.83
N ILE A 45 0.86 0.85 9.69
CA ILE A 45 0.51 2.26 9.53
C ILE A 45 1.75 3.01 9.06
N GLN A 46 1.64 3.66 7.91
CA GLN A 46 2.66 4.52 7.36
C GLN A 46 2.23 5.98 7.50
N LYS A 47 3.07 6.80 8.14
CA LYS A 47 2.88 8.25 8.16
C LYS A 47 3.25 8.85 6.80
N VAL A 48 2.30 9.54 6.17
CA VAL A 48 2.53 10.21 4.87
C VAL A 48 2.82 11.69 5.09
N SER A 49 2.03 12.34 5.95
CA SER A 49 2.22 13.73 6.36
C SER A 49 1.71 13.94 7.80
N VAL A 50 1.67 15.19 8.26
CA VAL A 50 1.05 15.54 9.55
C VAL A 50 -0.46 15.26 9.55
N THR A 51 -1.11 15.36 8.40
CA THR A 51 -2.57 15.26 8.26
C THR A 51 -3.03 13.95 7.63
N LYS A 52 -2.11 13.13 7.12
CA LYS A 52 -2.43 11.94 6.31
C LYS A 52 -1.57 10.75 6.69
N VAL A 53 -2.21 9.59 6.80
CA VAL A 53 -1.55 8.29 7.01
C VAL A 53 -2.15 7.26 6.07
N ASN A 54 -1.33 6.29 5.67
CA ASN A 54 -1.79 5.08 5.01
C ASN A 54 -1.89 3.95 6.03
N VAL A 55 -3.04 3.28 6.07
CA VAL A 55 -3.27 2.08 6.85
C VAL A 55 -3.34 0.90 5.88
N PHE A 56 -2.36 0.01 6.00
CA PHE A 56 -2.32 -1.25 5.28
C PHE A 56 -2.79 -2.37 6.21
N PHE A 57 -3.67 -3.24 5.75
CA PHE A 57 -4.08 -4.43 6.50
C PHE A 57 -4.41 -5.58 5.56
N GLY A 58 -4.27 -6.80 6.04
CA GLY A 58 -4.42 -7.99 5.20
C GLY A 58 -3.72 -9.21 5.78
N ARG A 59 -3.36 -10.15 4.90
CA ARG A 59 -2.67 -11.38 5.30
C ARG A 59 -1.27 -11.06 5.83
N ASP A 60 -0.82 -11.84 6.80
CA ASP A 60 0.43 -11.58 7.51
C ASP A 60 1.64 -11.45 6.57
N ALA A 61 1.85 -12.38 5.64
CA ALA A 61 2.92 -12.33 4.66
C ALA A 61 2.89 -11.06 3.79
N TYR A 62 1.69 -10.58 3.43
CA TYR A 62 1.53 -9.33 2.67
C TYR A 62 1.95 -8.15 3.52
N ILE A 63 1.54 -8.10 4.79
CA ILE A 63 1.89 -7.01 5.71
C ILE A 63 3.38 -7.00 6.05
N GLN A 64 4.00 -8.15 6.26
CA GLN A 64 5.45 -8.25 6.45
C GLN A 64 6.21 -7.72 5.21
N THR A 65 5.72 -8.04 4.01
CA THR A 65 6.29 -7.51 2.76
C THR A 65 6.13 -5.99 2.68
N ILE A 66 4.94 -5.47 2.99
CA ILE A 66 4.66 -4.02 3.02
C ILE A 66 5.59 -3.29 3.98
N ARG A 67 5.81 -3.81 5.19
CA ARG A 67 6.75 -3.22 6.16
C ARG A 67 8.18 -3.08 5.61
N THR A 68 8.57 -3.97 4.71
CA THR A 68 9.91 -4.00 4.13
C THR A 68 10.04 -3.06 2.93
N ILE A 69 9.00 -2.95 2.09
CA ILE A 69 9.07 -2.14 0.85
C ILE A 69 8.60 -0.69 1.08
N VAL A 70 7.65 -0.47 1.99
CA VAL A 70 7.03 0.84 2.25
C VAL A 70 7.77 1.56 3.39
N THR A 71 9.07 1.78 3.19
CA THR A 71 9.95 2.46 4.17
C THR A 71 10.03 3.97 3.95
N ARG A 72 9.52 4.46 2.83
CA ARG A 72 9.54 5.85 2.37
C ARG A 72 8.17 6.23 1.78
N PRO A 73 7.85 7.52 1.61
CA PRO A 73 6.62 7.94 0.95
C PRO A 73 6.43 7.23 -0.39
N LEU A 74 5.18 6.91 -0.74
CA LEU A 74 4.87 6.08 -1.92
C LEU A 74 5.39 6.65 -3.26
N TYR A 75 5.55 7.98 -3.34
CA TYR A 75 6.08 8.64 -4.54
C TYR A 75 7.60 8.48 -4.71
N GLU A 76 8.32 8.05 -3.67
CA GLU A 76 9.77 7.83 -3.69
C GLU A 76 10.16 6.35 -3.87
N LEU A 77 9.15 5.48 -4.00
CA LEU A 77 9.39 4.05 -4.24
C LEU A 77 10.09 3.87 -5.59
N THR A 78 11.06 2.96 -5.60
CA THR A 78 11.69 2.49 -6.83
C THR A 78 10.65 1.86 -7.75
N PRO A 79 10.88 1.81 -9.08
CA PRO A 79 9.97 1.14 -10.01
C PRO A 79 9.64 -0.29 -9.58
N GLU A 80 10.62 -1.04 -9.04
CA GLU A 80 10.46 -2.39 -8.53
C GLU A 80 9.54 -2.44 -7.31
N GLN A 81 9.76 -1.54 -6.33
CA GLN A 81 8.92 -1.47 -5.13
C GLN A 81 7.47 -1.07 -5.46
N ASP A 82 7.28 -0.13 -6.40
CA ASP A 82 5.96 0.28 -6.88
C ASP A 82 5.26 -0.86 -7.65
N PHE A 83 6.02 -1.64 -8.43
CA PHE A 83 5.51 -2.83 -9.11
C PHE A 83 5.04 -3.89 -8.11
N MET A 84 5.86 -4.19 -7.10
CA MET A 84 5.53 -5.13 -6.02
C MET A 84 4.27 -4.67 -5.27
N LEU A 85 4.22 -3.40 -4.85
CA LEU A 85 3.09 -2.84 -4.13
C LEU A 85 1.79 -2.97 -4.93
N GLY A 86 1.78 -2.56 -6.20
CA GLY A 86 0.58 -2.63 -7.02
C GLY A 86 0.12 -4.07 -7.29
N THR A 87 1.07 -5.00 -7.45
CA THR A 87 0.75 -6.43 -7.58
C THR A 87 0.11 -6.99 -6.30
N LEU A 88 0.63 -6.63 -5.13
CA LEU A 88 0.08 -7.05 -3.83
C LEU A 88 -1.31 -6.46 -3.57
N LEU A 89 -1.57 -5.25 -4.06
CA LEU A 89 -2.90 -4.60 -4.03
C LEU A 89 -3.90 -5.20 -5.03
N GLY A 90 -3.44 -6.09 -5.92
CA GLY A 90 -4.27 -6.77 -6.91
C GLY A 90 -4.57 -5.93 -8.15
N TYR A 91 -3.71 -4.97 -8.48
CA TYR A 91 -3.79 -4.29 -9.78
C TYR A 91 -3.46 -5.24 -10.93
N ASP A 92 -3.95 -4.90 -12.12
CA ASP A 92 -3.67 -5.64 -13.33
C ASP A 92 -2.15 -5.72 -13.58
N ARG A 93 -1.67 -6.94 -13.82
CA ARG A 93 -0.27 -7.25 -14.06
C ARG A 93 0.23 -6.59 -15.34
N GLU A 94 -0.56 -6.56 -16.41
CA GLU A 94 -0.13 -5.94 -17.67
C GLU A 94 0.05 -4.43 -17.49
N GLN A 95 -0.91 -3.77 -16.82
CA GLN A 95 -0.81 -2.35 -16.50
C GLN A 95 0.39 -2.05 -15.59
N GLN A 96 0.66 -2.90 -14.60
CA GLN A 96 1.84 -2.78 -13.75
C GLN A 96 3.15 -2.95 -14.55
N CYS A 97 3.20 -3.87 -15.52
CA CYS A 97 4.35 -4.02 -16.42
C CYS A 97 4.57 -2.76 -17.25
N LEU A 98 3.52 -2.20 -17.86
CA LEU A 98 3.60 -0.97 -18.64
C LEU A 98 4.08 0.21 -17.79
N ARG A 99 3.53 0.35 -16.58
CA ARG A 99 3.93 1.38 -15.62
C ARG A 99 5.38 1.24 -15.18
N TYR A 100 5.84 0.02 -14.93
CA TYR A 100 7.24 -0.28 -14.60
C TYR A 100 8.18 0.13 -15.74
N LEU A 101 7.87 -0.30 -16.97
CA LEU A 101 8.70 0.00 -18.15
C LEU A 101 8.81 1.51 -18.39
N ASN A 102 7.74 2.26 -18.20
CA ASN A 102 7.75 3.72 -18.33
C ASN A 102 8.64 4.38 -17.26
N LYS A 103 8.43 4.07 -15.97
CA LYS A 103 9.23 4.63 -14.88
C LYS A 103 10.72 4.28 -14.99
N SER A 104 11.05 3.07 -15.42
CA SER A 104 12.44 2.61 -15.59
C SER A 104 13.13 3.21 -16.83
N ARG A 105 12.38 3.80 -17.76
CA ARG A 105 12.94 4.57 -18.88
C ARG A 105 13.25 6.00 -18.45
N ASP A 106 12.30 6.66 -17.77
CA ASP A 106 12.50 8.02 -17.24
C ASP A 106 13.72 8.10 -16.31
N ASN A 107 13.88 7.13 -15.41
CA ASN A 107 15.05 7.07 -14.53
C ASN A 107 16.38 6.87 -15.29
N ARG A 108 16.35 6.18 -16.44
CA ARG A 108 17.55 5.99 -17.28
C ARG A 108 17.91 7.27 -18.03
N GLU A 109 16.95 8.02 -18.54
CA GLU A 109 17.21 9.30 -19.21
C GLU A 109 17.76 10.36 -18.23
N ILE A 110 17.26 10.41 -17.00
CA ILE A 110 17.80 11.31 -15.96
C ILE A 110 19.25 10.95 -15.61
N SER A 111 19.58 9.66 -15.55
CA SER A 111 20.93 9.18 -15.26
C SER A 111 21.92 9.47 -16.39
N VAL A 112 21.46 9.48 -17.64
CA VAL A 112 22.30 9.78 -18.82
C VAL A 112 22.52 11.28 -19.00
N ASN A 113 21.54 12.13 -18.67
CA ASN A 113 21.65 13.58 -18.79
C ASN A 113 22.36 14.28 -17.62
N SER A 114 22.79 13.52 -16.61
CA SER A 114 23.53 14.02 -15.43
C SER A 114 25.04 13.73 -15.50
N LEU A 115 25.54 13.24 -16.64
CA LEU A 115 26.94 13.02 -16.98
C LEU A 115 27.35 13.96 -18.14
#